data_AF-A0A4S4KJI2-F1
#
_entry.id   AF-A0A4S4KJI2-F1
#
_cell.length_a   1.000
_cell.length_b   1.000
_cell.length_c   1.000
_cell.angle_alpha   90.00
_cell.angle_beta   90.00
_cell.angle_gamma   90.00
#
_symmetry.space_group_name_H-M   'P 1'
#
loop_
_entity.id
_entity.type
_entity.pdbx_description
1 polymer ?
#
loop_
_entity_poly.entity_id
_entity_poly.type
_entity_poly.pdbx_seq_one_letter_code
_entity_poly.pdbx_strand_id
1 'polypeptide(L)'
;MSEDEDDYLSDKFLSGATTSGTAAHKTYSERRKEAQRLAAIKNEQNRKKTRRQLELESREEGLSKSLFERVKEEESAGQSKALAMMMKMGFKPGQSLGNRNDDAPSEPPATTQEQSQPPEQEDPVIAPKPGLGHRVVPLPLNEWTGKQGIGSAKRAASPSASERLAKMAKMKDSYDHNAFRDRARQEYEDRRAEGRLSPAQRTCITLDEKDGREFNVLWLNPNNPETFPEGFLDELDDPELVLSLQKRQPDGSIEGRLKARMQADALQPLPSLEDDAPTASKKAERRPISYSEEDVKEAVQFLRLNANDRLELVLDYLRRRYSYCFWCGTQYEDAEDMENNCPGVDEDDH
;
A
#
# COMPACT_ATOMS: atom_id res chain seq x y z
N MET A 1 85.45 16.99 -21.39
CA MET A 1 84.93 18.37 -21.50
C MET A 1 83.87 18.36 -22.58
N SER A 2 82.63 18.29 -22.15
CA SER A 2 81.40 18.34 -22.96
C SER A 2 80.26 18.42 -21.95
N GLU A 3 79.86 19.64 -21.59
CA GLU A 3 78.99 19.95 -20.46
C GLU A 3 77.50 19.83 -20.86
N ASP A 4 77.02 18.61 -21.08
CA ASP A 4 75.67 18.34 -21.66
C ASP A 4 74.93 17.15 -21.02
N GLU A 5 75.35 16.69 -19.84
CA GLU A 5 74.51 15.86 -18.97
C GLU A 5 73.75 16.80 -18.02
N ASP A 6 72.44 16.98 -18.24
CA ASP A 6 71.56 17.81 -17.39
C ASP A 6 71.69 17.39 -15.92
N ASP A 7 72.32 18.23 -15.10
CA ASP A 7 72.57 17.93 -13.68
C ASP A 7 71.25 17.58 -12.97
N TYR A 8 71.26 16.49 -12.20
CA TYR A 8 70.11 15.95 -11.47
C TYR A 8 69.53 16.95 -10.46
N LEU A 9 70.30 17.97 -10.07
CA LEU A 9 69.86 19.07 -9.19
C LEU A 9 69.52 20.38 -9.94
N SER A 10 69.43 20.34 -11.28
CA SER A 10 69.13 21.54 -12.09
C SER A 10 67.68 22.01 -11.99
N ASP A 11 67.50 23.34 -12.00
CA ASP A 11 66.19 24.02 -11.85
C ASP A 11 65.19 23.71 -12.99
N LYS A 12 65.67 23.08 -14.06
CA LYS A 12 64.90 22.49 -15.17
C LYS A 12 63.88 21.46 -14.68
N PHE A 13 64.21 20.69 -13.65
CA PHE A 13 63.31 19.70 -13.05
C PHE A 13 62.32 20.32 -12.04
N LEU A 14 62.75 21.35 -11.30
CA LEU A 14 61.90 22.08 -10.35
C LEU A 14 60.83 22.92 -11.06
N SER A 15 61.21 23.64 -12.13
CA SER A 15 60.29 24.40 -12.98
C SER A 15 59.27 23.51 -13.71
N GLY A 16 59.63 22.26 -14.02
CA GLY A 16 58.68 21.24 -14.49
C GLY A 16 57.53 21.00 -13.48
N ALA A 17 57.83 20.97 -12.18
CA ALA A 17 56.82 20.73 -11.14
C ALA A 17 55.89 21.93 -10.88
N THR A 18 56.36 23.17 -11.08
CA THR A 18 55.55 24.38 -10.80
C THR A 18 54.53 24.69 -11.90
N THR A 19 54.72 24.20 -13.13
CA THR A 19 53.78 24.39 -14.25
C THR A 19 52.54 23.50 -14.19
N SER A 20 52.61 22.38 -13.45
CA SER A 20 51.43 21.56 -13.13
C SER A 20 50.58 22.26 -12.06
N GLY A 21 49.76 23.22 -12.49
CA GLY A 21 48.97 24.10 -11.62
C GLY A 21 48.21 23.36 -10.52
N THR A 22 48.75 23.37 -9.31
CA THR A 22 48.20 22.63 -8.17
C THR A 22 46.92 23.32 -7.70
N ALA A 23 45.78 22.69 -7.97
CA ALA A 23 44.51 23.09 -7.36
C ALA A 23 44.69 23.07 -5.83
N ALA A 24 44.61 24.25 -5.21
CA ALA A 24 45.02 24.46 -3.82
C ALA A 24 44.43 23.37 -2.90
N HIS A 25 45.30 22.65 -2.20
CA HIS A 25 44.92 21.41 -1.52
C HIS A 25 43.98 21.71 -0.34
N LYS A 26 42.68 21.64 -0.62
CA LYS A 26 41.58 22.03 0.27
C LYS A 26 41.82 21.56 1.71
N THR A 27 41.86 22.54 2.60
CA THR A 27 42.05 22.38 4.05
C THR A 27 40.99 21.43 4.59
N TYR A 28 41.30 20.69 5.66
CA TYR A 28 40.36 19.76 6.29
C TYR A 28 39.01 20.42 6.65
N SER A 29 39.05 21.66 7.14
CA SER A 29 37.88 22.51 7.40
C SER A 29 37.04 22.80 6.15
N GLU A 30 37.69 23.16 5.04
CA GLU A 30 37.04 23.46 3.76
C GLU A 30 36.41 22.21 3.15
N ARG A 31 37.15 21.10 3.14
CA ARG A 31 36.68 19.78 2.68
C ARG A 31 35.47 19.30 3.49
N ARG A 32 35.47 19.51 4.80
CA ARG A 32 34.32 19.22 5.69
C ARG A 32 33.11 20.12 5.40
N LYS A 33 33.32 21.43 5.18
CA LYS A 33 32.27 22.41 4.85
C LYS A 33 31.65 22.14 3.48
N GLU A 34 32.45 21.75 2.50
CA GLU A 34 32.02 21.33 1.17
C GLU A 34 31.20 20.04 1.23
N ALA A 35 31.68 19.02 1.96
CA ALA A 35 30.94 17.77 2.17
C ALA A 35 29.58 18.01 2.87
N GLN A 36 29.53 18.89 3.87
CA GLN A 36 28.27 19.30 4.52
C GLN A 36 27.30 19.99 3.54
N ARG A 37 27.81 20.88 2.68
CA ARG A 37 26.98 21.55 1.65
C ARG A 37 26.43 20.56 0.62
N LEU A 38 27.26 19.63 0.16
CA LEU A 38 26.84 18.58 -0.78
C LEU A 38 25.84 17.60 -0.16
N ALA A 39 26.00 17.26 1.12
CA ALA A 39 25.04 16.45 1.87
C ALA A 39 23.69 17.17 2.04
N ALA A 40 23.69 18.47 2.33
CA ALA A 40 22.47 19.28 2.40
C ALA A 40 21.71 19.29 1.06
N ILE A 41 22.40 19.61 -0.04
CA ILE A 41 21.82 19.60 -1.41
C ILE A 41 21.27 18.22 -1.76
N LYS A 42 21.99 17.14 -1.43
CA LYS A 42 21.53 15.76 -1.68
C LYS A 42 20.31 15.39 -0.83
N ASN A 43 20.24 15.86 0.41
CA ASN A 43 19.06 15.65 1.28
C ASN A 43 17.84 16.44 0.78
N GLU A 44 18.02 17.66 0.26
CA GLU A 44 16.97 18.45 -0.37
C GLU A 44 16.46 17.78 -1.66
N GLN A 45 17.36 17.26 -2.51
CA GLN A 45 16.99 16.52 -3.72
C GLN A 45 16.30 15.18 -3.42
N ASN A 46 16.71 14.47 -2.36
CA ASN A 46 16.08 13.23 -1.92
C ASN A 46 14.74 13.45 -1.18
N ARG A 47 14.39 14.70 -0.83
CA ARG A 47 13.15 15.02 -0.13
C ARG A 47 11.94 14.88 -1.07
N LYS A 48 11.34 13.68 -1.08
CA LYS A 48 10.09 13.40 -1.80
C LYS A 48 9.05 14.48 -1.51
N LYS A 49 8.51 15.10 -2.58
CA LYS A 49 7.39 16.06 -2.48
C LYS A 49 6.17 15.37 -1.87
N THR A 50 5.33 16.12 -1.16
CA THR A 50 4.08 15.55 -0.62
C THR A 50 3.11 15.19 -1.75
N ARG A 51 2.25 14.19 -1.54
CA ARG A 51 1.23 13.77 -2.53
C ARG A 51 0.41 14.97 -3.04
N ARG A 52 0.01 15.89 -2.15
CA ARG A 52 -0.76 17.09 -2.51
C ARG A 52 0.03 18.06 -3.40
N GLN A 53 1.34 18.20 -3.20
CA GLN A 53 2.18 19.02 -4.08
C GLN A 53 2.32 18.38 -5.46
N LEU A 54 2.57 17.08 -5.53
CA LEU A 54 2.68 16.36 -6.80
C LEU A 54 1.35 16.39 -7.58
N GLU A 55 0.22 16.25 -6.90
CA GLU A 55 -1.12 16.38 -7.49
C GLU A 55 -1.37 17.80 -8.05
N LEU A 56 -1.01 18.85 -7.29
CA LEU A 56 -1.10 20.24 -7.75
C LEU A 56 -0.17 20.51 -8.95
N GLU A 57 1.09 20.09 -8.89
CA GLU A 57 2.04 20.23 -10.00
C GLU A 57 1.53 19.52 -11.26
N SER A 58 0.99 18.29 -11.13
CA SER A 58 0.40 17.56 -12.27
C SER A 58 -0.86 18.25 -12.84
N ARG A 59 -1.62 18.96 -12.01
CA ARG A 59 -2.80 19.75 -12.41
C ARG A 59 -2.38 21.06 -13.09
N GLU A 60 -1.34 21.72 -12.59
CA GLU A 60 -0.79 22.95 -13.16
C GLU A 60 -0.08 22.64 -14.50
N GLU A 61 0.67 21.55 -14.60
CA GLU A 61 1.17 21.00 -15.87
C GLU A 61 0.01 20.67 -16.83
N GLY A 62 -1.05 20.02 -16.35
CA GLY A 62 -2.23 19.68 -17.16
C GLY A 62 -3.09 20.88 -17.61
N LEU A 63 -2.96 22.03 -16.94
CA LEU A 63 -3.61 23.29 -17.31
C LEU A 63 -2.72 24.19 -18.19
N SER A 64 -1.40 24.12 -18.02
CA SER A 64 -0.43 24.94 -18.77
C SER A 64 -0.05 24.32 -20.12
N LYS A 65 0.11 22.99 -20.19
CA LYS A 65 0.31 22.26 -21.45
C LYS A 65 -0.95 22.35 -22.28
N SER A 66 -0.92 23.17 -23.32
CA SER A 66 -2.09 23.37 -24.17
C SER A 66 -2.49 22.06 -24.87
N LEU A 67 -3.78 21.87 -25.15
CA LEU A 67 -4.27 20.65 -25.80
C LEU A 67 -3.61 20.42 -27.17
N PHE A 68 -3.23 21.50 -27.86
CA PHE A 68 -2.45 21.45 -29.11
C PHE A 68 -0.98 21.07 -28.91
N GLU A 69 -0.34 21.55 -27.84
CA GLU A 69 1.06 21.26 -27.53
C GLU A 69 1.24 19.80 -27.12
N ARG A 70 0.35 19.30 -26.26
CA ARG A 70 0.24 17.87 -25.95
C ARG A 70 -0.01 17.02 -27.20
N VAL A 71 -0.92 17.44 -28.08
CA VAL A 71 -1.14 16.72 -29.35
C VAL A 71 0.07 16.82 -30.29
N LYS A 72 0.87 17.89 -30.24
CA LYS A 72 2.10 18.03 -31.03
C LYS A 72 3.23 17.13 -30.51
N GLU A 73 3.30 16.88 -29.21
CA GLU A 73 4.14 15.84 -28.61
C GLU A 73 3.65 14.45 -29.05
N GLU A 74 2.34 14.18 -28.91
CA GLU A 74 1.70 12.91 -29.29
C GLU A 74 1.68 12.66 -30.82
N GLU A 75 1.78 13.69 -31.67
CA GLU A 75 1.82 13.57 -33.14
C GLU A 75 3.07 12.84 -33.64
N SER A 76 4.15 12.82 -32.83
CA SER A 76 5.32 11.96 -33.07
C SER A 76 4.99 10.46 -33.03
N ALA A 77 3.87 10.09 -32.39
CA ALA A 77 3.32 8.73 -32.33
C ALA A 77 2.04 8.53 -33.18
N GLY A 78 1.55 9.57 -33.87
CA GLY A 78 0.46 9.50 -34.84
C GLY A 78 -0.73 10.43 -34.54
N GLN A 79 -1.34 10.96 -35.61
CA GLN A 79 -2.40 11.98 -35.52
C GLN A 79 -3.61 11.55 -34.66
N SER A 80 -3.97 12.41 -33.69
CA SER A 80 -5.08 12.14 -32.78
C SER A 80 -6.44 12.35 -33.48
N LYS A 81 -7.17 11.24 -33.65
CA LYS A 81 -8.48 11.22 -34.35
C LYS A 81 -9.52 12.19 -33.75
N ALA A 82 -9.40 12.51 -32.46
CA ALA A 82 -10.25 13.47 -31.77
C ALA A 82 -10.04 14.91 -32.28
N LEU A 83 -8.80 15.35 -32.50
CA LEU A 83 -8.53 16.69 -33.03
C LEU A 83 -9.02 16.81 -34.49
N ALA A 84 -8.79 15.77 -35.30
CA ALA A 84 -9.33 15.68 -36.66
C ALA A 84 -10.86 15.73 -36.70
N MET A 85 -11.55 15.12 -35.72
CA MET A 85 -13.00 15.27 -35.55
C MET A 85 -13.38 16.70 -35.15
N MET A 86 -12.73 17.32 -34.17
CA MET A 86 -13.04 18.71 -33.77
C MET A 86 -12.88 19.69 -34.95
N MET A 87 -11.77 19.60 -35.70
CA MET A 87 -11.55 20.41 -36.90
C MET A 87 -12.65 20.20 -37.96
N LYS A 88 -13.06 18.94 -38.17
CA LYS A 88 -14.16 18.59 -39.09
C LYS A 88 -15.54 19.07 -38.60
N MET A 89 -15.72 19.25 -37.29
CA MET A 89 -16.89 19.87 -36.65
C MET A 89 -16.77 21.39 -36.53
N GLY A 90 -15.80 22.02 -37.21
CA GLY A 90 -15.68 23.48 -37.34
C GLY A 90 -14.70 24.15 -36.37
N PHE A 91 -14.04 23.41 -35.49
CA PHE A 91 -13.05 23.98 -34.56
C PHE A 91 -11.83 24.51 -35.31
N LYS A 92 -11.56 25.81 -35.19
CA LYS A 92 -10.33 26.45 -35.67
C LYS A 92 -9.49 26.87 -34.46
N PRO A 93 -8.16 26.64 -34.45
CA PRO A 93 -7.29 27.10 -33.37
C PRO A 93 -7.45 28.62 -33.16
N GLY A 94 -7.75 29.03 -31.92
CA GLY A 94 -8.02 30.43 -31.57
C GLY A 94 -9.47 30.89 -31.75
N GLN A 95 -10.40 30.03 -32.18
CA GLN A 95 -11.84 30.35 -32.28
C GLN A 95 -12.64 29.51 -31.26
N SER A 96 -13.62 30.14 -30.59
CA SER A 96 -14.51 29.45 -29.65
C SER A 96 -15.42 28.44 -30.36
N LEU A 97 -15.67 27.30 -29.70
CA LEU A 97 -16.52 26.23 -30.23
C LEU A 97 -18.00 26.54 -29.96
N GLY A 98 -18.72 26.98 -30.98
CA GLY A 98 -20.15 27.28 -30.92
C GLY A 98 -20.59 28.15 -32.08
N ASN A 99 -21.90 28.23 -32.34
CA ASN A 99 -22.41 29.17 -33.31
C ASN A 99 -22.35 30.60 -32.75
N ARG A 100 -22.06 31.60 -33.58
CA ARG A 100 -22.20 33.00 -33.18
C ARG A 100 -23.66 33.40 -33.36
N ASN A 101 -24.30 33.85 -32.28
CA ASN A 101 -25.66 34.38 -32.33
C ASN A 101 -25.65 35.84 -32.82
N ASP A 102 -25.23 36.04 -34.06
CA ASP A 102 -25.32 37.31 -34.80
C ASP A 102 -26.67 37.41 -35.57
N ASP A 103 -27.76 36.91 -34.97
CA ASP A 103 -29.13 36.96 -35.50
C ASP A 103 -30.12 37.14 -34.34
N ALA A 104 -30.91 38.22 -34.37
CA ALA A 104 -31.88 38.58 -33.34
C ALA A 104 -33.29 38.78 -33.94
N PRO A 105 -34.25 37.87 -33.65
CA PRO A 105 -35.67 38.09 -33.91
C PRO A 105 -36.40 38.67 -32.68
N SER A 106 -37.41 39.50 -32.92
CA SER A 106 -38.24 40.17 -31.91
C SER A 106 -39.34 39.29 -31.29
N GLU A 107 -39.84 39.70 -30.12
CA GLU A 107 -41.04 39.16 -29.47
C GLU A 107 -42.32 39.24 -30.35
N PRO A 108 -43.33 38.40 -30.07
CA PRO A 108 -44.55 38.92 -29.44
C PRO A 108 -45.13 38.03 -28.31
N PRO A 109 -46.14 38.49 -27.53
CA PRO A 109 -46.27 38.08 -26.12
C PRO A 109 -47.55 37.32 -25.67
N ALA A 110 -47.37 36.51 -24.62
CA ALA A 110 -48.21 36.34 -23.40
C ALA A 110 -49.65 35.74 -23.40
N THR A 111 -50.02 35.22 -22.21
CA THR A 111 -51.38 34.91 -21.66
C THR A 111 -52.18 33.71 -22.26
N THR A 112 -52.99 32.89 -21.54
CA THR A 112 -53.31 32.74 -20.09
C THR A 112 -54.21 31.48 -19.80
N GLN A 113 -54.13 30.85 -18.60
CA GLN A 113 -55.13 29.93 -17.94
C GLN A 113 -55.44 28.52 -18.56
N GLU A 114 -55.93 27.47 -17.86
CA GLU A 114 -55.93 27.08 -16.41
C GLU A 114 -56.30 25.57 -16.20
N GLN A 115 -55.86 24.95 -15.07
CA GLN A 115 -56.37 23.71 -14.39
C GLN A 115 -56.37 22.37 -15.19
N SER A 116 -56.39 21.13 -14.64
CA SER A 116 -56.64 20.58 -13.28
C SER A 116 -55.72 19.36 -12.94
N GLN A 117 -55.72 18.88 -11.68
CA GLN A 117 -55.05 17.65 -11.17
C GLN A 117 -56.08 16.52 -10.88
N PRO A 118 -55.83 15.43 -10.12
CA PRO A 118 -54.63 14.58 -9.86
C PRO A 118 -54.93 13.12 -10.38
N PRO A 119 -54.64 11.94 -9.76
CA PRO A 119 -53.66 11.49 -8.74
C PRO A 119 -52.91 10.13 -9.10
N GLU A 120 -52.18 9.56 -8.13
CA GLU A 120 -52.06 8.15 -7.62
C GLU A 120 -52.30 6.90 -8.55
N GLN A 121 -51.73 5.69 -8.40
CA GLN A 121 -50.91 4.95 -7.38
C GLN A 121 -50.40 3.60 -8.01
N GLU A 122 -49.44 2.77 -7.53
CA GLU A 122 -48.33 2.82 -6.53
C GLU A 122 -47.33 1.65 -6.82
N ASP A 123 -46.16 1.59 -6.14
CA ASP A 123 -45.25 0.42 -6.00
C ASP A 123 -45.71 -0.48 -4.80
N PRO A 124 -45.20 -1.72 -4.47
CA PRO A 124 -43.87 -2.33 -4.76
C PRO A 124 -43.83 -3.91 -4.91
N VAL A 125 -42.63 -4.50 -4.73
CA VAL A 125 -42.29 -5.89 -4.24
C VAL A 125 -41.97 -7.05 -5.23
N ILE A 126 -40.66 -7.31 -5.36
CA ILE A 126 -39.90 -8.60 -5.31
C ILE A 126 -40.66 -9.95 -5.37
N ALA A 127 -40.31 -10.82 -6.35
CA ALA A 127 -40.32 -12.30 -6.24
C ALA A 127 -39.44 -12.97 -7.35
N PRO A 128 -39.25 -14.31 -7.46
CA PRO A 128 -37.96 -14.93 -7.19
C PRO A 128 -37.29 -15.67 -8.37
N LYS A 129 -36.08 -16.21 -8.15
CA LYS A 129 -35.39 -17.11 -9.10
C LYS A 129 -36.13 -18.46 -9.22
N PRO A 130 -36.51 -18.94 -10.42
CA PRO A 130 -37.00 -20.30 -10.60
C PRO A 130 -35.86 -21.31 -10.78
N GLY A 131 -35.96 -22.44 -10.07
CA GLY A 131 -35.25 -23.68 -10.43
C GLY A 131 -35.86 -24.34 -11.68
N LEU A 132 -35.37 -25.54 -12.05
CA LEU A 132 -35.89 -26.25 -13.22
C LEU A 132 -37.32 -26.74 -13.02
N GLY A 133 -38.28 -26.01 -13.57
CA GLY A 133 -39.68 -26.41 -13.72
C GLY A 133 -40.12 -26.32 -15.19
N HIS A 134 -40.91 -27.29 -15.64
CA HIS A 134 -41.51 -27.30 -16.97
C HIS A 134 -42.51 -26.13 -17.09
N ARG A 135 -42.27 -25.23 -18.05
CA ARG A 135 -43.01 -23.97 -18.18
C ARG A 135 -44.49 -24.21 -18.53
N VAL A 136 -45.38 -23.78 -17.63
CA VAL A 136 -46.85 -23.74 -17.83
C VAL A 136 -47.30 -22.38 -18.39
N VAL A 137 -46.37 -21.58 -18.91
CA VAL A 137 -46.66 -20.38 -19.71
C VAL A 137 -46.49 -20.76 -21.18
N PRO A 138 -47.53 -20.59 -22.04
CA PRO A 138 -47.40 -20.81 -23.47
C PRO A 138 -46.23 -20.01 -24.05
N LEU A 139 -45.46 -20.64 -24.94
CA LEU A 139 -44.36 -19.97 -25.63
C LEU A 139 -44.91 -18.73 -26.37
N PRO A 140 -44.34 -17.52 -26.17
CA PRO A 140 -44.85 -16.32 -26.81
C PRO A 140 -44.70 -16.46 -28.33
N LEU A 141 -45.85 -16.59 -29.01
CA LEU A 141 -45.93 -16.62 -30.45
C LEU A 141 -45.73 -15.20 -30.97
N ASN A 142 -44.49 -14.88 -31.33
CA ASN A 142 -44.17 -13.64 -32.05
C ASN A 142 -44.77 -13.75 -33.46
N GLU A 143 -46.00 -13.24 -33.64
CA GLU A 143 -46.70 -13.26 -34.92
C GLU A 143 -45.91 -12.49 -35.98
N TRP A 144 -45.67 -13.13 -37.12
CA TRP A 144 -44.76 -12.63 -38.15
C TRP A 144 -45.48 -11.58 -39.02
N THR A 145 -45.43 -10.31 -38.59
CA THR A 145 -46.10 -9.16 -39.22
C THR A 145 -45.44 -8.67 -40.52
N GLY A 146 -45.18 -9.56 -41.48
CA GLY A 146 -44.68 -9.16 -42.81
C GLY A 146 -44.32 -10.29 -43.76
N LYS A 147 -44.42 -10.05 -45.07
CA LYS A 147 -44.02 -11.00 -46.13
C LYS A 147 -42.49 -11.06 -46.30
N GLN A 148 -41.78 -11.56 -45.30
CA GLN A 148 -40.41 -12.04 -45.44
C GLN A 148 -40.40 -13.57 -45.45
N GLY A 149 -39.56 -14.17 -46.31
CA GLY A 149 -39.51 -15.62 -46.46
C GLY A 149 -38.88 -16.31 -45.25
N ILE A 150 -39.24 -17.57 -45.04
CA ILE A 150 -38.56 -18.47 -44.10
C ILE A 150 -37.12 -18.68 -44.61
N GLY A 151 -36.20 -17.85 -44.13
CA GLY A 151 -34.81 -17.75 -44.61
C GLY A 151 -34.30 -16.32 -44.81
N SER A 152 -35.17 -15.30 -44.89
CA SER A 152 -34.75 -13.89 -45.04
C SER A 152 -34.16 -13.28 -43.77
N ALA A 153 -34.52 -13.80 -42.60
CA ALA A 153 -33.91 -13.41 -41.33
C ALA A 153 -32.51 -14.03 -41.19
N LYS A 154 -31.47 -13.23 -41.44
CA LYS A 154 -30.09 -13.61 -41.12
C LYS A 154 -30.00 -13.90 -39.63
N ARG A 155 -29.65 -15.14 -39.26
CA ARG A 155 -29.32 -15.49 -37.86
C ARG A 155 -28.23 -14.54 -37.38
N ALA A 156 -28.31 -14.08 -36.12
CA ALA A 156 -27.28 -13.24 -35.54
C ALA A 156 -25.90 -13.88 -35.77
N ALA A 157 -24.95 -13.12 -36.33
CA ALA A 157 -23.65 -13.66 -36.70
C ALA A 157 -22.99 -14.26 -35.46
N SER A 158 -22.46 -15.48 -35.58
CA SER A 158 -21.69 -16.10 -34.49
C SER A 158 -20.51 -15.17 -34.15
N PRO A 159 -20.30 -14.80 -32.86
CA PRO A 159 -19.38 -13.74 -32.50
C PRO A 159 -17.99 -14.00 -33.05
N SER A 160 -17.50 -13.03 -33.81
CA SER A 160 -16.26 -13.09 -34.57
C SER A 160 -15.06 -13.32 -33.65
N ALA A 161 -13.91 -13.71 -34.24
CA ALA A 161 -12.70 -13.96 -33.46
C ALA A 161 -12.29 -12.72 -32.64
N SER A 162 -12.39 -11.52 -33.22
CA SER A 162 -12.14 -10.25 -32.55
C SER A 162 -13.14 -9.95 -31.44
N GLU A 163 -14.44 -10.18 -31.63
CA GLU A 163 -15.45 -9.98 -30.58
C GLU A 163 -15.27 -10.95 -29.41
N ARG A 164 -14.90 -12.21 -29.68
CA ARG A 164 -14.58 -13.19 -28.63
C ARG A 164 -13.33 -12.80 -27.86
N LEU A 165 -12.26 -12.37 -28.53
CA LEU A 165 -11.05 -11.84 -27.89
C LEU A 165 -11.33 -10.58 -27.06
N ALA A 166 -12.13 -9.64 -27.58
CA ALA A 166 -12.53 -8.43 -26.86
C ALA A 166 -13.40 -8.73 -25.62
N LYS A 167 -14.24 -9.77 -25.68
CA LYS A 167 -15.00 -10.25 -24.51
C LYS A 167 -14.08 -10.92 -23.47
N MET A 168 -13.09 -11.71 -23.91
CA MET A 168 -12.10 -12.32 -23.03
C MET A 168 -11.22 -11.27 -22.35
N ALA A 169 -10.76 -10.24 -23.08
CA ALA A 169 -10.03 -9.11 -22.52
C ALA A 169 -10.84 -8.40 -21.43
N LYS A 170 -12.06 -7.92 -21.74
CA LYS A 170 -12.95 -7.28 -20.75
C LYS A 170 -13.24 -8.14 -19.52
N MET A 171 -13.34 -9.47 -19.70
CA MET A 171 -13.55 -10.39 -18.57
C MET A 171 -12.30 -10.48 -17.69
N LYS A 172 -11.09 -10.52 -18.28
CA LYS A 172 -9.83 -10.43 -17.55
C LYS A 172 -9.69 -9.09 -16.84
N ASP A 173 -9.95 -7.97 -17.51
CA ASP A 173 -9.89 -6.63 -16.93
C ASP A 173 -10.81 -6.51 -15.71
N SER A 174 -12.03 -7.07 -15.79
CA SER A 174 -12.97 -7.10 -14.65
C SER A 174 -12.52 -8.00 -13.50
N TYR A 175 -11.83 -9.10 -13.79
CA TYR A 175 -11.22 -9.97 -12.78
C TYR A 175 -10.02 -9.27 -12.09
N ASP A 176 -9.12 -8.68 -12.88
CA ASP A 176 -7.94 -7.97 -12.38
C ASP A 176 -8.35 -6.74 -11.53
N HIS A 177 -9.46 -6.06 -11.89
CA HIS A 177 -10.06 -5.01 -11.07
C HIS A 177 -10.66 -5.52 -9.75
N ASN A 178 -11.42 -6.63 -9.75
CA ASN A 178 -11.96 -7.20 -8.52
C ASN A 178 -10.83 -7.68 -7.61
N ALA A 179 -9.90 -8.48 -8.14
CA ALA A 179 -8.71 -8.94 -7.42
C ALA A 179 -7.80 -7.81 -6.93
N PHE A 180 -7.87 -6.60 -7.49
CA PHE A 180 -7.24 -5.40 -6.90
C PHE A 180 -8.04 -4.85 -5.72
N ARG A 181 -9.38 -4.73 -5.84
CA ARG A 181 -10.26 -4.26 -4.76
C ARG A 181 -10.23 -5.19 -3.56
N ASP A 182 -10.20 -6.49 -3.78
CA ASP A 182 -10.22 -7.51 -2.74
C ASP A 182 -8.89 -7.56 -1.98
N ARG A 183 -7.74 -7.42 -2.67
CA ARG A 183 -6.43 -7.24 -2.02
C ARG A 183 -6.33 -5.92 -1.26
N ALA A 184 -6.82 -4.82 -1.83
CA ALA A 184 -6.81 -3.51 -1.16
C ALA A 184 -7.73 -3.46 0.07
N ARG A 185 -8.79 -4.27 0.07
CA ARG A 185 -9.63 -4.57 1.23
C ARG A 185 -8.82 -5.35 2.28
N GLN A 186 -8.24 -6.49 1.91
CA GLN A 186 -7.47 -7.35 2.82
C GLN A 186 -6.30 -6.59 3.46
N GLU A 187 -5.52 -5.82 2.69
CA GLU A 187 -4.42 -4.98 3.22
C GLU A 187 -4.91 -3.93 4.22
N TYR A 188 -6.13 -3.40 4.05
CA TYR A 188 -6.73 -2.47 5.02
C TYR A 188 -7.24 -3.20 6.28
N GLU A 189 -7.88 -4.35 6.12
CA GLU A 189 -8.41 -5.18 7.20
C GLU A 189 -7.26 -5.75 8.06
N ASP A 190 -6.20 -6.30 7.46
CA ASP A 190 -4.97 -6.70 8.16
C ASP A 190 -4.34 -5.52 8.90
N ARG A 191 -4.17 -4.36 8.26
CA ARG A 191 -3.56 -3.18 8.89
C ARG A 191 -4.41 -2.64 10.05
N ARG A 192 -5.73 -2.75 9.97
CA ARG A 192 -6.68 -2.43 11.05
C ARG A 192 -6.53 -3.42 12.21
N ALA A 193 -6.37 -4.71 11.91
CA ALA A 193 -6.13 -5.74 12.91
C ALA A 193 -4.76 -5.61 13.59
N GLU A 194 -3.66 -5.38 12.85
CA GLU A 194 -2.32 -5.15 13.42
C GLU A 194 -2.31 -3.99 14.43
N GLY A 195 -3.05 -2.91 14.14
CA GLY A 195 -3.20 -1.76 15.04
C GLY A 195 -3.94 -2.05 16.36
N ARG A 196 -4.68 -3.17 16.43
CA ARG A 196 -5.46 -3.62 17.60
C ARG A 196 -4.82 -4.79 18.32
N LEU A 197 -4.17 -5.67 17.58
CA LEU A 197 -3.45 -6.84 18.06
C LEU A 197 -2.44 -6.45 19.14
N SER A 198 -1.64 -5.40 18.93
CA SER A 198 -0.67 -4.96 19.93
C SER A 198 -1.31 -4.44 21.23
N PRO A 199 -2.37 -3.58 21.23
CA PRO A 199 -3.19 -3.33 22.41
C PRO A 199 -3.78 -4.59 23.07
N ALA A 200 -4.42 -5.48 22.30
CA ALA A 200 -5.10 -6.66 22.81
C ALA A 200 -4.14 -7.67 23.48
N GLN A 201 -2.93 -7.83 22.93
CA GLN A 201 -1.87 -8.65 23.53
C GLN A 201 -1.28 -8.00 24.79
N ARG A 202 -1.21 -6.67 24.89
CA ARG A 202 -0.83 -6.01 26.17
C ARG A 202 -1.87 -6.27 27.26
N THR A 203 -3.16 -6.28 26.92
CA THR A 203 -4.21 -6.72 27.87
C THR A 203 -4.10 -8.20 28.19
N CYS A 204 -3.73 -9.08 27.25
CA CYS A 204 -3.44 -10.49 27.56
C CYS A 204 -2.27 -10.63 28.55
N ILE A 205 -1.10 -10.07 28.23
CA ILE A 205 0.10 -10.11 29.08
C ILE A 205 -0.25 -9.63 30.50
N THR A 206 -0.89 -8.47 30.64
CA THR A 206 -1.25 -7.92 31.97
C THR A 206 -2.43 -8.62 32.67
N LEU A 207 -3.04 -9.65 32.09
CA LEU A 207 -4.02 -10.53 32.74
C LEU A 207 -3.40 -11.90 33.03
N ASP A 208 -2.67 -12.47 32.08
CA ASP A 208 -1.84 -13.67 32.23
C ASP A 208 -0.80 -13.50 33.37
N GLU A 209 -0.14 -12.34 33.48
CA GLU A 209 0.79 -12.00 34.56
C GLU A 209 0.11 -11.99 35.94
N LYS A 210 -1.15 -11.55 36.03
CA LYS A 210 -1.93 -11.57 37.29
C LYS A 210 -2.33 -13.00 37.68
N ASP A 211 -2.57 -13.84 36.68
CA ASP A 211 -2.79 -15.29 36.81
C ASP A 211 -1.51 -16.07 37.13
N GLY A 212 -0.33 -15.43 37.06
CA GLY A 212 0.98 -16.06 37.29
C GLY A 212 1.51 -16.90 36.11
N ARG A 213 1.07 -16.61 34.87
CA ARG A 213 1.59 -17.25 33.64
C ARG A 213 2.84 -16.54 33.15
N GLU A 214 3.96 -17.25 33.07
CA GLU A 214 5.25 -16.71 32.58
C GLU A 214 5.37 -16.68 31.04
N PHE A 215 4.55 -17.45 30.33
CA PHE A 215 4.54 -17.51 28.85
C PHE A 215 3.16 -17.88 28.30
N ASN A 216 2.84 -17.36 27.12
CA ASN A 216 1.66 -17.69 26.32
C ASN A 216 1.99 -17.43 24.83
N VAL A 217 1.70 -18.38 23.95
CA VAL A 217 1.93 -18.29 22.50
C VAL A 217 1.25 -17.07 21.88
N LEU A 218 0.08 -16.69 22.39
CA LEU A 218 -0.73 -15.58 21.88
C LEU A 218 -0.07 -14.21 22.05
N TRP A 219 0.96 -14.07 22.89
CA TRP A 219 1.70 -12.81 23.07
C TRP A 219 2.54 -12.45 21.83
N LEU A 220 3.00 -13.43 21.06
CA LEU A 220 4.08 -13.27 20.08
C LEU A 220 3.71 -12.31 18.94
N ASN A 221 4.69 -11.51 18.46
CA ASN A 221 4.46 -10.42 17.51
C ASN A 221 5.46 -10.38 16.35
N PRO A 222 5.10 -10.82 15.14
CA PRO A 222 5.95 -10.71 13.94
C PRO A 222 6.49 -9.32 13.60
N ASN A 223 5.90 -8.26 14.16
CA ASN A 223 6.27 -6.86 13.92
C ASN A 223 6.99 -6.19 15.11
N ASN A 224 7.10 -6.85 16.28
CA ASN A 224 7.76 -6.31 17.47
C ASN A 224 8.80 -7.34 18.01
N PRO A 225 10.12 -7.08 17.94
CA PRO A 225 11.14 -8.01 18.47
C PRO A 225 10.98 -8.28 19.97
N GLU A 226 10.68 -7.24 20.75
CA GLU A 226 10.58 -7.27 22.22
C GLU A 226 9.55 -8.27 22.79
N THR A 227 8.69 -8.86 21.95
CA THR A 227 7.67 -9.83 22.39
C THR A 227 8.07 -11.29 22.13
N PHE A 228 9.27 -11.55 21.61
CA PHE A 228 9.86 -12.89 21.56
C PHE A 228 10.83 -13.07 22.74
N PRO A 229 10.69 -14.14 23.55
CA PRO A 229 11.66 -14.46 24.59
C PRO A 229 13.07 -14.73 24.04
N GLU A 230 14.11 -14.45 24.85
CA GLU A 230 15.50 -14.73 24.46
C GLU A 230 15.72 -16.22 24.14
N GLY A 231 16.14 -16.51 22.90
CA GLY A 231 16.38 -17.86 22.43
C GLY A 231 15.19 -18.55 21.76
N PHE A 232 13.95 -18.08 21.94
CA PHE A 232 12.77 -18.70 21.30
C PHE A 232 12.88 -18.75 19.77
N LEU A 233 13.47 -17.71 19.16
CA LEU A 233 13.74 -17.66 17.72
C LEU A 233 14.84 -18.63 17.24
N ASP A 234 15.71 -19.11 18.15
CA ASP A 234 16.73 -20.12 17.85
C ASP A 234 16.11 -21.55 17.85
N GLU A 235 14.93 -21.73 18.46
CA GLU A 235 14.23 -23.03 18.64
C GLU A 235 13.06 -23.26 17.65
N LEU A 236 12.76 -22.30 16.77
CA LEU A 236 11.73 -22.44 15.74
C LEU A 236 12.22 -23.29 14.56
N ASP A 237 11.67 -24.50 14.40
CA ASP A 237 11.93 -25.46 13.30
C ASP A 237 11.60 -24.95 11.87
N ASP A 238 11.07 -23.72 11.72
CA ASP A 238 10.70 -23.14 10.43
C ASP A 238 11.68 -22.04 9.96
N PRO A 239 12.65 -22.38 9.07
CA PRO A 239 13.61 -21.40 8.57
C PRO A 239 13.00 -20.36 7.63
N GLU A 240 11.86 -20.61 6.99
CA GLU A 240 11.19 -19.59 6.16
C GLU A 240 10.52 -18.55 7.05
N LEU A 241 9.81 -18.98 8.09
CA LEU A 241 9.23 -18.09 9.09
C LEU A 241 10.29 -17.26 9.79
N VAL A 242 11.37 -17.87 10.30
CA VAL A 242 12.49 -17.16 10.95
C VAL A 242 13.11 -16.13 10.00
N LEU A 243 13.37 -16.50 8.74
CA LEU A 243 13.85 -15.54 7.73
C LEU A 243 12.82 -14.45 7.39
N SER A 244 11.52 -14.69 7.55
CA SER A 244 10.48 -13.66 7.36
C SER A 244 10.45 -12.66 8.52
N LEU A 245 10.53 -13.16 9.76
CA LEU A 245 10.60 -12.36 10.99
C LEU A 245 11.85 -11.47 10.97
N GLN A 246 13.01 -12.04 10.65
CA GLN A 246 14.27 -11.33 10.57
C GLN A 246 14.32 -10.27 9.46
N LYS A 247 13.48 -10.37 8.42
CA LYS A 247 13.28 -9.32 7.39
C LYS A 247 12.31 -8.21 7.83
N ARG A 248 11.32 -8.51 8.68
CA ARG A 248 10.36 -7.55 9.24
C ARG A 248 11.00 -6.62 10.28
N GLN A 249 12.07 -7.05 10.94
CA GLN A 249 12.82 -6.23 11.90
C GLN A 249 13.24 -4.88 11.31
N PRO A 250 13.28 -3.79 12.10
CA PRO A 250 13.76 -2.49 11.63
C PRO A 250 15.21 -2.56 11.12
N ASP A 251 16.01 -3.47 11.68
CA ASP A 251 17.38 -3.78 11.25
C ASP A 251 17.47 -4.55 9.92
N GLY A 252 16.35 -5.04 9.37
CA GLY A 252 16.24 -5.56 8.01
C GLY A 252 16.22 -4.44 6.95
N SER A 253 15.76 -3.23 7.32
CA SER A 253 15.81 -2.05 6.45
C SER A 253 17.25 -1.65 6.13
N ILE A 254 17.49 -1.06 4.95
CA ILE A 254 18.82 -0.56 4.57
C ILE A 254 19.36 0.43 5.62
N GLU A 255 18.48 1.25 6.20
CA GLU A 255 18.86 2.20 7.26
C GLU A 255 19.20 1.49 8.58
N GLY A 256 18.46 0.45 8.96
CA GLY A 256 18.73 -0.37 10.14
C GLY A 256 20.03 -1.16 10.01
N ARG A 257 20.23 -1.83 8.87
CA ARG A 257 21.51 -2.47 8.50
C ARG A 257 22.69 -1.51 8.56
N LEU A 258 22.50 -0.26 8.14
CA LEU A 258 23.52 0.77 8.23
C LEU A 258 23.80 1.17 9.69
N LYS A 259 22.75 1.34 10.52
CA LYS A 259 22.87 1.65 11.96
C LYS A 259 23.56 0.53 12.74
N ALA A 260 23.11 -0.72 12.58
CA ALA A 260 23.71 -1.89 13.22
C ALA A 260 25.19 -2.04 12.83
N ARG A 261 25.53 -1.84 11.54
CA ARG A 261 26.92 -1.80 11.10
C ARG A 261 27.70 -0.63 11.72
N MET A 262 27.15 0.58 11.74
CA MET A 262 27.78 1.74 12.37
C MET A 262 27.96 1.58 13.89
N GLN A 263 27.13 0.78 14.56
CA GLN A 263 27.27 0.41 15.97
C GLN A 263 28.36 -0.66 16.17
N ALA A 264 28.47 -1.65 15.28
CA ALA A 264 29.54 -2.63 15.29
C ALA A 264 30.92 -2.02 14.96
N ASP A 265 30.94 -1.07 14.01
CA ASP A 265 32.13 -0.29 13.63
C ASP A 265 32.43 0.86 14.63
N ALA A 266 31.60 1.06 15.68
CA ALA A 266 31.81 2.10 16.69
C ALA A 266 32.83 1.69 17.74
N LEU A 267 33.94 2.42 17.81
CA LEU A 267 34.94 2.28 18.87
C LEU A 267 34.31 2.54 20.25
N GLN A 268 34.14 1.50 21.06
CA GLN A 268 33.69 1.65 22.44
C GLN A 268 34.81 2.29 23.30
N PRO A 269 34.45 3.06 24.34
CA PRO A 269 35.44 3.54 25.31
C PRO A 269 36.17 2.35 25.95
N LEU A 270 37.50 2.40 25.98
CA LEU A 270 38.29 1.45 26.74
C LEU A 270 37.93 1.61 28.24
N PRO A 271 37.65 0.50 28.97
CA PRO A 271 37.52 0.58 30.43
C PRO A 271 38.84 1.07 31.04
N SER A 272 38.75 1.83 32.13
CA SER A 272 39.95 2.34 32.81
C SER A 272 40.78 1.18 33.37
N LEU A 273 42.10 1.25 33.21
CA LEU A 273 43.03 0.16 33.54
C LEU A 273 43.38 0.12 35.04
N GLU A 274 42.39 0.31 35.92
CA GLU A 274 42.59 0.45 37.38
C GLU A 274 41.70 -0.50 38.23
N ASP A 275 40.83 -1.30 37.62
CA ASP A 275 40.06 -2.37 38.29
C ASP A 275 40.50 -3.77 37.79
N ASP A 276 41.34 -4.45 38.57
CA ASP A 276 41.78 -5.84 38.35
C ASP A 276 40.66 -6.86 38.69
N ALA A 277 39.52 -6.73 38.00
CA ALA A 277 38.40 -7.64 38.08
C ALA A 277 38.08 -8.20 36.67
N PRO A 278 37.94 -9.53 36.49
CA PRO A 278 37.63 -10.12 35.19
C PRO A 278 36.17 -9.84 34.81
N THR A 279 35.92 -8.63 34.30
CA THR A 279 34.66 -8.17 33.70
C THR A 279 34.47 -8.78 32.31
N ALA A 280 34.60 -10.10 32.23
CA ALA A 280 33.97 -10.87 31.16
C ALA A 280 32.50 -10.44 31.12
N SER A 281 32.08 -9.83 30.01
CA SER A 281 30.71 -9.37 29.85
C SER A 281 29.78 -10.51 30.19
N LYS A 282 28.89 -10.31 31.16
CA LYS A 282 27.88 -11.29 31.56
C LYS A 282 26.86 -11.44 30.43
N LYS A 283 27.27 -12.12 29.37
CA LYS A 283 26.39 -12.83 28.43
C LYS A 283 25.54 -13.70 29.33
N ALA A 284 24.29 -13.29 29.54
CA ALA A 284 23.45 -13.82 30.60
C ALA A 284 23.47 -15.35 30.53
N GLU A 285 23.54 -16.01 31.67
CA GLU A 285 23.43 -17.46 31.74
C GLU A 285 22.06 -17.82 31.17
N ARG A 286 22.03 -18.17 29.88
CA ARG A 286 20.82 -18.61 29.17
C ARG A 286 20.30 -19.81 29.94
N ARG A 287 19.33 -19.57 30.82
CA ARG A 287 18.41 -20.61 31.25
C ARG A 287 17.69 -21.03 29.96
N PRO A 288 17.87 -22.26 29.48
CA PRO A 288 16.95 -22.75 28.46
C PRO A 288 15.60 -22.84 29.15
N ILE A 289 14.73 -21.88 28.87
CA ILE A 289 13.30 -22.07 29.06
C ILE A 289 12.98 -23.13 28.01
N SER A 290 12.94 -24.39 28.42
CA SER A 290 12.61 -25.48 27.51
C SER A 290 11.11 -25.39 27.22
N TYR A 291 10.76 -24.60 26.20
CA TYR A 291 9.41 -24.57 25.64
C TYR A 291 9.02 -25.99 25.26
N SER A 292 7.77 -26.39 25.48
CA SER A 292 7.38 -27.72 25.03
C SER A 292 7.40 -27.75 23.50
N GLU A 293 7.65 -28.91 22.92
CA GLU A 293 7.57 -29.03 21.46
C GLU A 293 6.16 -28.69 20.95
N GLU A 294 5.13 -28.75 21.80
CA GLU A 294 3.75 -28.41 21.48
C GLU A 294 3.58 -26.88 21.42
N ASP A 295 4.10 -26.13 22.40
CA ASP A 295 4.12 -24.65 22.40
C ASP A 295 4.84 -24.09 21.15
N VAL A 296 5.97 -24.69 20.79
CA VAL A 296 6.77 -24.28 19.61
C VAL A 296 6.00 -24.57 18.31
N LYS A 297 5.34 -25.72 18.21
CA LYS A 297 4.50 -26.08 17.04
C LYS A 297 3.23 -25.22 16.96
N GLU A 298 2.65 -24.82 18.09
CA GLU A 298 1.54 -23.85 18.13
C GLU A 298 2.02 -22.46 17.71
N ALA A 299 3.17 -22.00 18.20
CA ALA A 299 3.76 -20.72 17.83
C ALA A 299 4.08 -20.62 16.33
N VAL A 300 4.66 -21.67 15.72
CA VAL A 300 4.87 -21.70 14.26
C VAL A 300 3.54 -21.55 13.51
N GLN A 301 2.44 -22.15 13.99
CA GLN A 301 1.13 -22.00 13.39
C GLN A 301 0.56 -20.59 13.60
N PHE A 302 0.54 -20.09 14.84
CA PHE A 302 0.05 -18.76 15.19
C PHE A 302 0.79 -17.65 14.41
N LEU A 303 2.12 -17.72 14.32
CA LEU A 303 2.94 -16.73 13.61
C LEU A 303 2.77 -16.75 12.08
N ARG A 304 2.19 -17.81 11.51
CA ARG A 304 1.84 -17.93 10.07
C ARG A 304 0.45 -17.38 9.72
N LEU A 305 -0.43 -17.14 10.71
CA LEU A 305 -1.78 -16.61 10.50
C LEU A 305 -1.77 -15.11 10.13
N ASN A 306 -2.86 -14.64 9.51
CA ASN A 306 -3.01 -13.22 9.14
C ASN A 306 -3.16 -12.35 10.39
N ALA A 307 -3.17 -11.01 10.23
CA ALA A 307 -3.32 -10.14 11.40
C ALA A 307 -4.73 -10.22 12.00
N ASN A 308 -5.75 -10.48 11.17
CA ASN A 308 -7.12 -10.65 11.61
C ASN A 308 -7.29 -11.93 12.46
N ASP A 309 -6.93 -13.10 11.92
CA ASP A 309 -7.09 -14.39 12.59
C ASP A 309 -6.30 -14.47 13.92
N ARG A 310 -5.13 -13.81 14.00
CA ARG A 310 -4.38 -13.68 15.27
C ARG A 310 -5.07 -12.78 16.28
N LEU A 311 -5.71 -11.70 15.84
CA LEU A 311 -6.52 -10.84 16.71
C LEU A 311 -7.74 -11.59 17.23
N GLU A 312 -8.44 -12.34 16.36
CA GLU A 312 -9.57 -13.19 16.73
C GLU A 312 -9.19 -14.16 17.87
N LEU A 313 -8.14 -14.96 17.70
CA LEU A 313 -7.64 -15.88 18.73
C LEU A 313 -7.28 -15.18 20.07
N VAL A 314 -6.67 -14.00 19.99
CA VAL A 314 -6.32 -13.17 21.16
C VAL A 314 -7.56 -12.66 21.89
N LEU A 315 -8.59 -12.20 21.16
CA LEU A 315 -9.86 -11.76 21.73
C LEU A 315 -10.68 -12.92 22.31
N ASP A 316 -10.69 -14.06 21.63
CA ASP A 316 -11.41 -15.26 22.03
C ASP A 316 -10.79 -15.87 23.31
N TYR A 317 -9.46 -15.82 23.45
CA TYR A 317 -8.77 -16.13 24.71
C TYR A 317 -9.16 -15.17 25.85
N LEU A 318 -9.15 -13.85 25.62
CA LEU A 318 -9.55 -12.86 26.63
C LEU A 318 -10.98 -13.08 27.13
N ARG A 319 -11.92 -13.36 26.22
CA ARG A 319 -13.32 -13.64 26.58
C ARG A 319 -13.46 -14.96 27.34
N ARG A 320 -12.86 -16.05 26.85
CA ARG A 320 -13.02 -17.40 27.44
C ARG A 320 -12.24 -17.62 28.74
N ARG A 321 -11.09 -16.96 28.92
CA ARG A 321 -10.22 -17.14 30.10
C ARG A 321 -10.45 -16.10 31.19
N TYR A 322 -10.71 -14.84 30.81
CA TYR A 322 -10.76 -13.71 31.73
C TYR A 322 -12.12 -13.04 31.83
N SER A 323 -13.13 -13.49 31.08
CA SER A 323 -14.42 -12.78 30.92
C SER A 323 -14.20 -11.32 30.52
N TYR A 324 -13.21 -11.04 29.67
CA TYR A 324 -12.81 -9.68 29.29
C TYR A 324 -13.23 -9.36 27.85
N CYS A 325 -14.03 -8.31 27.66
CA CYS A 325 -14.31 -7.77 26.33
C CYS A 325 -13.41 -6.58 26.01
N PHE A 326 -12.58 -6.73 24.98
CA PHE A 326 -11.70 -5.68 24.46
C PHE A 326 -12.47 -4.45 23.93
N TRP A 327 -13.64 -4.66 23.32
CA TRP A 327 -14.45 -3.57 22.76
C TRP A 327 -15.14 -2.73 23.86
N CYS A 328 -15.70 -3.38 24.88
CA CYS A 328 -16.22 -2.70 26.08
C CYS A 328 -15.09 -2.10 26.95
N GLY A 329 -13.89 -2.68 26.88
CA GLY A 329 -12.75 -2.35 27.76
C GLY A 329 -12.88 -2.90 29.19
N THR A 330 -13.90 -3.71 29.47
CA THR A 330 -14.29 -4.17 30.81
C THR A 330 -14.07 -5.66 31.03
N GLN A 331 -13.79 -6.02 32.28
CA GLN A 331 -13.81 -7.40 32.77
C GLN A 331 -15.15 -7.65 33.48
N TYR A 332 -15.82 -8.74 33.12
CA TYR A 332 -17.05 -9.24 33.73
C TYR A 332 -16.73 -10.26 34.84
N GLU A 333 -17.68 -10.55 35.73
CA GLU A 333 -17.45 -11.47 36.85
C GLU A 333 -17.40 -12.94 36.38
N ASP A 334 -18.33 -13.33 35.51
CA ASP A 334 -18.49 -14.68 34.98
C ASP A 334 -18.81 -14.68 33.47
N ALA A 335 -18.70 -15.83 32.82
CA ALA A 335 -19.03 -15.98 31.39
C ALA A 335 -20.52 -15.70 31.10
N GLU A 336 -21.42 -16.06 32.02
CA GLU A 336 -22.85 -15.74 31.93
C GLU A 336 -23.12 -14.24 32.07
N ASP A 337 -22.38 -13.55 32.95
CA ASP A 337 -22.49 -12.09 33.11
C ASP A 337 -22.02 -11.36 31.84
N MET A 338 -20.93 -11.83 31.22
CA MET A 338 -20.48 -11.36 29.91
C MET A 338 -21.53 -11.59 28.80
N GLU A 339 -22.17 -12.76 28.74
CA GLU A 339 -23.20 -13.04 27.70
C GLU A 339 -24.45 -12.16 27.84
N ASN A 340 -24.80 -11.74 29.06
CA ASN A 340 -25.95 -10.87 29.31
C ASN A 340 -25.63 -9.36 29.17
N ASN A 341 -24.39 -8.94 29.48
CA ASN A 341 -24.01 -7.51 29.55
C ASN A 341 -23.10 -7.03 28.39
N CYS A 342 -22.57 -7.93 27.56
CA CYS A 342 -21.75 -7.57 26.40
C CYS A 342 -22.62 -7.51 25.13
N PRO A 343 -22.61 -6.39 24.36
CA PRO A 343 -23.44 -6.24 23.16
C PRO A 343 -23.29 -7.36 22.12
N GLY A 344 -22.11 -7.96 22.02
CA GLY A 344 -21.85 -9.11 21.15
C GLY A 344 -20.40 -9.58 21.23
N VAL A 345 -19.82 -10.01 20.12
CA VAL A 345 -18.44 -10.52 20.03
C VAL A 345 -17.60 -9.67 19.07
N ASP A 346 -18.20 -9.23 17.97
CA ASP A 346 -17.53 -8.48 16.92
C ASP A 346 -17.46 -6.97 17.25
N GLU A 347 -16.66 -6.22 16.48
CA GLU A 347 -16.62 -4.77 16.60
C GLU A 347 -17.98 -4.14 16.29
N ASP A 348 -18.67 -4.62 15.24
CA ASP A 348 -19.89 -4.00 14.72
C ASP A 348 -21.10 -4.11 15.69
N ASP A 349 -20.96 -4.88 16.78
CA ASP A 349 -21.93 -4.99 17.88
C ASP A 349 -21.83 -3.84 18.92
N HIS A 350 -20.72 -3.07 18.93
CA HIS A 350 -20.30 -2.19 20.04
C HIS A 350 -20.23 -0.67 19.72
#